data_AF-A0A1C6G884-F1
#
_entry.id   AF-A0A1C6G884-F1
#
_cell.length_a   1.000
_cell.length_b   1.000
_cell.length_c   1.000
_cell.angle_alpha   90.00
_cell.angle_beta   90.00
_cell.angle_gamma   90.00
#
_symmetry.space_group_name_H-M   'P 1'
#
loop_
_entity.id
_entity.type
_entity.pdbx_description
1 polymer ?
#
loop_
_entity_poly.entity_id
_entity_poly.type
_entity_poly.pdbx_seq_one_letter_code
_entity_poly.pdbx_strand_id
1 'polypeptide(L)'
;MLNCITIPIMLFLLCILLGISTKRIFHFRKEKNVLIVGFVAFFASFFLISTPFMLFEIKLSYMIYILEIFYGIIIGVGLVLACKYLKKNKVNIKEKCKVFYMNKYQFILFIAFITMVAYQIGYVVFFQHADIDDSYYLAQTNTYSFTDYIGKVEPSSGLTFLTASKQYALVSFEIIYAVINRIFGVNTAYLAHTIWPVFAIICHYVVVYALAKRIKEAMKWEFCILYSVINLFSGFTAYTDGAFLLNRIWQGKTVFVAIFIPIMILEFIDIYEKINFREIIYLWMILLAGISTTTVAIYLFPILYFCLWLGEGIAKKNIKSLIGLCIPIVGIIPWVIIKLKIMYTAGNSGASVQQSVTGGVDNLSYSQQLFSRFLNGHSIIIVGYIIALVIIGIIADKKIRSVIVYPAIVLFITFANPVFIKYVAQWVTGVDVYWRIFWLFNISMTFIIGTILIMEKCKNEREAVIGLLVSLAIILACGTSVFENGGWNVRSNIYKLDSSVIQIADAIHKDSKEHTKILLMPKDMAYGIREYCGDICTIVNRYSYESFRDSGLKEEYDVLQKEIYNALYKDQIWDSDKLKNQINEFDIDYVVIYTGSIQNNQIPDEFTAIYKNDQYILYRCY
;
A
#
# COMPACT_ATOMS: atom_id res chain seq x y z
N MET A 1 8.53 22.41 1.93
CA MET A 1 9.51 21.71 1.05
C MET A 1 10.57 20.93 1.81
N LEU A 2 11.21 21.47 2.86
CA LEU A 2 12.29 20.78 3.59
C LEU A 2 11.90 19.37 4.07
N ASN A 3 10.67 19.20 4.58
CA ASN A 3 10.12 17.91 5.03
C ASN A 3 10.03 16.83 3.94
N CYS A 4 9.91 17.22 2.66
CA CYS A 4 9.91 16.29 1.52
C CYS A 4 11.27 15.60 1.31
N ILE A 5 12.34 16.15 1.88
CA ILE A 5 13.71 15.64 1.76
C ILE A 5 14.17 15.07 3.09
N THR A 6 13.94 15.78 4.20
CA THR A 6 14.44 15.37 5.52
C THR A 6 13.79 14.09 6.04
N ILE A 7 12.46 13.97 5.95
CA ILE A 7 11.74 12.79 6.47
C ILE A 7 12.15 11.52 5.71
N PRO A 8 12.18 11.48 4.36
CA PRO A 8 12.66 10.30 3.65
C PRO A 8 14.11 9.94 4.00
N ILE A 9 15.00 10.92 4.12
CA ILE A 9 16.39 10.68 4.56
C ILE A 9 16.42 10.05 5.96
N MET A 10 15.62 10.55 6.91
CA MET A 10 15.52 9.98 8.25
C MET A 10 14.98 8.55 8.22
N LEU A 11 13.97 8.25 7.40
CA LEU A 11 13.44 6.90 7.21
C LEU A 11 14.49 5.95 6.60
N PHE A 12 15.28 6.42 5.62
CA PHE A 12 16.40 5.64 5.09
C PHE A 12 17.46 5.37 6.14
N LEU A 13 17.86 6.38 6.92
CA LEU A 13 18.83 6.23 7.99
C LEU A 13 18.33 5.25 9.07
N LEU A 14 17.07 5.37 9.48
CA LEU A 14 16.40 4.45 10.39
C LEU A 14 16.51 3.01 9.87
N CYS A 15 16.11 2.77 8.62
CA CYS A 15 16.19 1.44 8.01
C CYS A 15 17.64 0.96 7.92
N ILE A 16 18.60 1.77 7.49
CA ILE A 16 20.01 1.36 7.39
C ILE A 16 20.56 0.96 8.76
N LEU A 17 20.30 1.76 9.80
CA LEU A 17 20.80 1.49 11.15
C LEU A 17 20.14 0.26 11.77
N LEU A 18 18.81 0.11 11.60
CA LEU A 18 18.09 -1.13 11.94
C LEU A 18 18.69 -2.33 11.21
N GLY A 19 18.97 -2.20 9.92
CA GLY A 19 19.56 -3.26 9.12
C GLY A 19 20.94 -3.69 9.61
N ILE A 20 21.80 -2.73 9.98
CA ILE A 20 23.13 -3.02 10.54
C ILE A 20 22.99 -3.77 11.88
N SER A 21 22.16 -3.26 12.78
CA SER A 21 21.91 -3.85 14.10
C SER A 21 21.33 -5.25 13.98
N THR A 22 20.25 -5.42 13.21
CA THR A 22 19.56 -6.70 13.01
C THR A 22 20.48 -7.73 12.36
N LYS A 23 21.22 -7.38 11.30
CA LYS A 23 22.20 -8.29 10.69
C LYS A 23 23.27 -8.73 11.68
N ARG A 24 23.69 -7.85 12.59
CA ARG A 24 24.69 -8.17 13.61
C ARG A 24 24.13 -9.08 14.70
N ILE A 25 22.93 -8.80 15.21
CA ILE A 25 22.27 -9.56 16.28
C ILE A 25 21.96 -10.98 15.81
N PHE A 26 21.26 -11.12 14.68
CA PHE A 26 20.84 -12.42 14.18
C PHE A 26 21.90 -13.12 13.31
N HIS A 27 23.04 -12.45 13.06
CA HIS A 27 24.15 -12.97 12.28
C HIS A 27 23.72 -13.47 10.88
N PHE A 28 22.86 -12.69 10.21
CA PHE A 28 22.42 -12.96 8.84
C PHE A 28 23.57 -12.92 7.84
N ARG A 29 23.36 -13.52 6.67
CA ARG A 29 24.36 -13.55 5.59
C ARG A 29 24.85 -12.15 5.25
N LYS A 30 26.16 -12.06 5.00
CA LYS A 30 26.81 -10.79 4.62
C LYS A 30 26.20 -10.19 3.35
N GLU A 31 25.80 -11.03 2.41
CA GLU A 31 25.28 -10.66 1.09
C GLU A 31 23.88 -10.01 1.11
N LYS A 32 23.10 -10.14 2.19
CA LYS A 32 21.78 -9.49 2.28
C LYS A 32 21.93 -7.97 2.27
N ASN A 33 21.08 -7.28 1.51
CA ASN A 33 21.10 -5.83 1.48
C ASN A 33 20.70 -5.26 2.86
N VAL A 34 21.51 -4.36 3.40
CA VAL A 34 21.29 -3.74 4.72
C VAL A 34 19.97 -2.98 4.78
N LEU A 35 19.65 -2.21 3.73
CA LEU A 35 18.41 -1.44 3.68
C LEU A 35 17.18 -2.37 3.69
N ILE A 36 17.21 -3.46 2.92
CA ILE A 36 16.11 -4.43 2.86
C ILE A 36 15.91 -5.10 4.22
N VAL A 37 16.98 -5.56 4.87
CA VAL A 37 16.88 -6.15 6.22
C VAL A 37 16.33 -5.14 7.21
N GLY A 38 16.76 -3.89 7.11
CA GLY A 38 16.28 -2.80 7.93
C GLY A 38 14.80 -2.48 7.75
N PHE A 39 14.34 -2.44 6.50
CA PHE A 39 12.96 -2.22 6.14
C PHE A 39 12.07 -3.35 6.67
N VAL A 40 12.46 -4.61 6.46
CA VAL A 40 11.77 -5.78 7.03
C VAL A 40 11.74 -5.71 8.56
N ALA A 41 12.87 -5.39 9.19
CA ALA A 41 12.95 -5.27 10.64
C ALA A 41 12.04 -4.17 11.18
N PHE A 42 12.02 -2.99 10.54
CA PHE A 42 11.15 -1.88 10.91
C PHE A 42 9.67 -2.30 10.91
N PHE A 43 9.18 -2.87 9.80
CA PHE A 43 7.78 -3.29 9.70
C PHE A 43 7.44 -4.45 10.65
N ALA A 44 8.34 -5.42 10.81
CA ALA A 44 8.12 -6.55 11.71
C ALA A 44 8.09 -6.11 13.18
N SER A 45 9.07 -5.32 13.64
CA SER A 45 9.10 -4.84 15.02
C SER A 45 7.97 -3.87 15.32
N PHE A 46 7.65 -2.96 14.38
CA PHE A 46 6.52 -2.05 14.54
C PHE A 46 5.21 -2.81 14.71
N PHE A 47 4.99 -3.85 13.90
CA PHE A 47 3.79 -4.69 14.02
C PHE A 47 3.70 -5.38 15.38
N LEU A 48 4.81 -5.98 15.85
CA LEU A 48 4.86 -6.62 17.16
C LEU A 48 4.55 -5.64 18.29
N ILE A 49 5.14 -4.44 18.25
CA ILE A 49 4.94 -3.40 19.28
C ILE A 49 3.52 -2.84 19.23
N SER A 50 2.97 -2.62 18.03
CA SER A 50 1.62 -2.04 17.86
C SER A 50 0.50 -3.05 18.10
N THR A 51 0.75 -4.37 17.99
CA THR A 51 -0.26 -5.42 18.22
C THR A 51 -1.05 -5.25 19.52
N PRO A 52 -0.43 -5.15 20.71
CA PRO A 52 -1.18 -4.96 21.95
C PRO A 52 -2.00 -3.65 21.95
N PHE A 53 -1.47 -2.58 21.36
CA PHE A 53 -2.18 -1.31 21.26
C PHE A 53 -3.42 -1.39 20.36
N MET A 54 -3.33 -2.14 19.26
CA MET A 54 -4.46 -2.42 18.37
C MET A 54 -5.51 -3.32 19.02
N LEU A 55 -5.09 -4.32 19.81
CA LEU A 55 -6.01 -5.29 20.43
C LEU A 55 -6.76 -4.74 21.64
N PHE A 56 -6.09 -3.90 22.42
CA PHE A 56 -6.65 -3.34 23.65
C PHE A 56 -7.08 -1.87 23.49
N GLU A 57 -7.10 -1.35 22.25
CA GLU A 57 -7.50 0.01 21.92
C GLU A 57 -6.78 1.05 22.81
N ILE A 58 -5.48 0.87 23.01
CA ILE A 58 -4.65 1.70 23.89
C ILE A 58 -4.26 3.00 23.17
N LYS A 59 -3.94 4.03 23.97
CA LYS A 59 -3.52 5.33 23.48
C LYS A 59 -2.27 5.28 22.59
N LEU A 60 -2.31 6.01 21.47
CA LEU A 60 -1.22 6.17 20.52
C LEU A 60 0.00 6.83 21.18
N SER A 61 -0.20 7.84 22.02
CA SER A 61 0.88 8.55 22.71
C SER A 61 1.73 7.61 23.59
N TYR A 62 1.12 6.63 24.25
CA TYR A 62 1.86 5.61 25.01
C TYR A 62 2.68 4.70 24.10
N MET A 63 2.14 4.34 22.93
CA MET A 63 2.88 3.56 21.94
C MET A 63 4.09 4.34 21.40
N ILE A 64 3.94 5.65 21.14
CA ILE A 64 5.02 6.51 20.67
C ILE A 64 6.20 6.49 21.66
N TYR A 65 5.96 6.64 22.97
CA TYR A 65 7.04 6.56 23.96
C TYR A 65 7.79 5.22 23.92
N ILE A 66 7.08 4.09 23.77
CA ILE A 66 7.72 2.77 23.65
C ILE A 66 8.55 2.69 22.36
N LEU A 67 8.02 3.18 21.24
CA LEU A 67 8.71 3.19 19.95
C LEU A 67 9.96 4.08 19.99
N GLU A 68 9.90 5.25 20.63
CA GLU A 68 11.04 6.16 20.79
C GLU A 68 12.17 5.50 21.58
N ILE A 69 11.85 4.84 22.70
CA ILE A 69 12.84 4.10 23.49
C ILE A 69 13.42 2.94 22.68
N PHE A 70 12.56 2.11 22.07
CA PHE A 70 12.97 0.93 21.32
C PHE A 70 13.87 1.29 20.12
N TYR A 71 13.41 2.21 19.26
CA TYR A 71 14.18 2.62 18.10
C TYR A 71 15.37 3.49 18.49
N GLY A 72 15.28 4.32 19.53
CA GLY A 72 16.40 5.09 20.06
C GLY A 72 17.59 4.21 20.47
N ILE A 73 17.32 3.11 21.20
CA ILE A 73 18.34 2.12 21.58
C ILE A 73 18.94 1.46 20.33
N ILE A 74 18.11 0.99 19.39
CA ILE A 74 18.61 0.26 18.22
C ILE A 74 19.40 1.17 17.27
N ILE A 75 18.97 2.41 17.09
CA ILE A 75 19.70 3.46 16.36
C ILE A 75 21.06 3.69 17.02
N GLY A 76 21.10 3.84 18.35
CA GLY A 76 22.35 4.03 19.11
C GLY A 76 23.33 2.87 18.88
N VAL A 77 22.86 1.62 18.98
CA VAL A 77 23.68 0.43 18.68
C VAL A 77 24.13 0.42 17.21
N GLY A 78 23.22 0.74 16.28
CA GLY A 78 23.49 0.79 14.85
C GLY A 78 24.56 1.80 14.50
N LEU A 79 24.53 2.98 15.11
CA LEU A 79 25.52 4.04 14.93
C LEU A 79 26.91 3.60 15.42
N VAL A 80 26.99 2.99 16.60
CA VAL A 80 28.26 2.47 17.14
C VAL A 80 28.84 1.40 16.20
N LEU A 81 28.00 0.49 15.69
CA LEU A 81 28.43 -0.55 14.75
C LEU A 81 28.85 0.02 13.40
N ALA A 82 28.11 1.00 12.86
CA ALA A 82 28.44 1.69 11.61
C ALA A 82 29.79 2.42 11.72
N CYS A 83 30.00 3.17 12.80
CA CYS A 83 31.27 3.85 13.08
C CYS A 83 32.44 2.87 13.21
N LYS A 84 32.26 1.74 13.90
CA LYS A 84 33.29 0.68 13.99
C LYS A 84 33.61 0.09 12.61
N TYR A 85 32.58 -0.15 11.79
CA TYR A 85 32.75 -0.66 10.43
C TYR A 85 33.52 0.32 9.55
N LEU A 86 33.15 1.60 9.54
CA LEU A 86 33.82 2.66 8.77
C LEU A 86 35.28 2.86 9.21
N LYS A 87 35.58 2.78 10.51
CA LYS A 87 36.96 2.86 11.02
C LYS A 87 37.82 1.67 10.59
N LYS A 88 37.26 0.45 10.64
CA LYS A 88 37.97 -0.79 10.29
C LYS A 88 38.17 -0.95 8.79
N ASN A 89 37.16 -0.57 8.02
CA ASN A 89 37.19 -0.60 6.56
C ASN A 89 37.41 0.83 6.06
N LYS A 90 38.68 1.27 6.02
CA LYS A 90 39.11 2.35 5.12
C LYS A 90 38.98 1.85 3.67
N VAL A 91 37.74 1.59 3.23
CA VAL A 91 37.48 1.22 1.84
C VAL A 91 37.87 2.43 1.02
N ASN A 92 38.74 2.23 0.04
CA ASN A 92 39.04 3.26 -0.95
C ASN A 92 37.81 3.39 -1.86
N ILE A 93 36.73 4.02 -1.35
CA ILE A 93 35.48 4.25 -2.07
C ILE A 93 35.78 4.94 -3.39
N LYS A 94 36.73 5.89 -3.38
CA LYS A 94 37.25 6.55 -4.58
C LYS A 94 37.71 5.56 -5.65
N GLU A 95 38.40 4.49 -5.27
CA GLU A 95 38.94 3.50 -6.20
C GLU A 95 37.86 2.57 -6.75
N LYS A 96 36.90 2.13 -5.91
CA LYS A 96 35.73 1.37 -6.39
C LYS A 96 34.83 2.20 -7.30
N CYS A 97 34.60 3.47 -6.96
CA CYS A 97 33.88 4.41 -7.82
C CYS A 97 34.64 4.64 -9.14
N LYS A 98 35.98 4.72 -9.08
CA LYS A 98 36.83 4.82 -10.27
C LYS A 98 36.69 3.65 -11.21
N VAL A 99 36.80 2.43 -10.70
CA VAL A 99 36.58 1.23 -11.50
C VAL A 99 35.17 1.20 -12.10
N PHE A 100 34.16 1.65 -11.34
CA PHE A 100 32.78 1.67 -11.81
C PHE A 100 32.53 2.67 -12.94
N TYR A 101 32.94 3.93 -12.81
CA TYR A 101 32.73 4.92 -13.89
C TYR A 101 33.61 4.65 -15.12
N MET A 102 34.72 3.91 -14.96
CA MET A 102 35.55 3.49 -16.10
C MET A 102 34.85 2.45 -16.98
N ASN A 103 33.93 1.64 -16.43
CA ASN A 103 33.03 0.84 -17.25
C ASN A 103 31.91 1.74 -17.79
N LYS A 104 32.18 2.38 -18.92
CA LYS A 104 31.26 3.36 -19.56
C LYS A 104 29.86 2.78 -19.78
N TYR A 105 29.77 1.54 -20.26
CA TYR A 105 28.48 0.89 -20.54
C TYR A 105 27.62 0.77 -19.28
N GLN A 106 28.13 0.11 -18.24
CA GLN A 106 27.40 -0.08 -16.98
C GLN A 106 27.13 1.23 -16.26
N PHE A 107 28.03 2.22 -16.38
CA PHE A 107 27.82 3.55 -15.82
C PHE A 107 26.68 4.32 -16.53
N ILE A 108 26.61 4.27 -17.86
CA ILE A 108 25.51 4.89 -18.62
C ILE A 108 24.17 4.27 -18.23
N LEU A 109 24.09 2.93 -18.15
CA LEU A 109 22.85 2.26 -17.73
C LEU A 109 22.46 2.63 -16.30
N PHE A 110 23.42 2.76 -15.39
CA PHE A 110 23.16 3.25 -14.04
C PHE A 110 22.58 4.67 -14.02
N ILE A 111 23.17 5.60 -14.77
CA ILE A 111 22.66 6.98 -14.86
C ILE A 111 21.26 7.00 -15.49
N ALA A 112 21.03 6.22 -16.55
CA ALA A 112 19.71 6.08 -17.17
C ALA A 112 18.68 5.55 -16.17
N PHE A 113 19.02 4.51 -15.41
CA PHE A 113 18.16 3.95 -14.38
C PHE A 113 17.84 4.97 -13.27
N ILE A 114 18.84 5.65 -12.70
CA ILE A 114 18.60 6.67 -11.66
C ILE A 114 17.76 7.83 -12.20
N THR A 115 17.97 8.24 -13.45
CA THR A 115 17.16 9.27 -14.11
C THR A 115 15.71 8.83 -14.24
N MET A 116 15.45 7.57 -14.58
CA MET A 116 14.10 7.01 -14.65
C MET A 116 13.41 6.95 -13.29
N VAL A 117 14.14 6.54 -12.25
CA VAL A 117 13.61 6.55 -10.87
C VAL A 117 13.31 7.98 -10.41
N ALA A 118 14.20 8.93 -10.70
CA ALA A 118 14.01 10.34 -10.39
C ALA A 118 12.81 10.94 -11.14
N TYR A 119 12.64 10.58 -12.41
CA TYR A 119 11.46 10.97 -13.21
C TYR A 119 10.16 10.44 -12.60
N GLN A 120 10.12 9.16 -12.22
CA GLN A 120 8.94 8.57 -11.57
C GLN A 120 8.60 9.26 -10.25
N ILE A 121 9.59 9.49 -9.39
CA ILE A 121 9.39 10.21 -8.13
C ILE A 121 8.94 11.64 -8.39
N GLY A 122 9.58 12.34 -9.34
CA GLY A 122 9.22 13.70 -9.73
C GLY A 122 7.77 13.79 -10.20
N TYR A 123 7.35 12.89 -11.09
CA TYR A 123 5.98 12.84 -11.59
C TYR A 123 4.99 12.63 -10.43
N VAL A 124 5.23 11.62 -9.60
CA VAL A 124 4.38 11.34 -8.44
C VAL A 124 4.35 12.51 -7.49
N VAL A 125 5.43 13.28 -7.29
CA VAL A 125 5.47 14.43 -6.36
C VAL A 125 4.75 15.68 -6.91
N PHE A 126 4.89 15.97 -8.20
CA PHE A 126 4.39 17.22 -8.81
C PHE A 126 2.97 17.11 -9.37
N PHE A 127 2.50 15.90 -9.67
CA PHE A 127 1.17 15.65 -10.17
C PHE A 127 0.29 15.00 -9.09
N GLN A 128 -1.03 15.07 -9.31
CA GLN A 128 -2.05 14.48 -8.46
C GLN A 128 -3.08 13.72 -9.27
N HIS A 129 -3.71 12.74 -8.64
CA HIS A 129 -4.97 12.14 -9.06
C HIS A 129 -5.82 11.89 -7.82
N ALA A 130 -7.12 11.67 -8.00
CA ALA A 130 -7.99 11.28 -6.90
C ALA A 130 -7.85 9.77 -6.61
N ASP A 131 -7.84 9.38 -5.33
CA ASP A 131 -8.07 8.00 -4.91
C ASP A 131 -9.10 7.99 -3.78
N ILE A 132 -10.31 7.53 -4.11
CA ILE A 132 -11.44 7.49 -3.18
C ILE A 132 -11.21 6.56 -1.97
N ASP A 133 -10.23 5.66 -2.01
CA ASP A 133 -9.91 4.80 -0.86
C ASP A 133 -9.21 5.59 0.26
N ASP A 134 -8.62 6.74 -0.06
CA ASP A 134 -7.91 7.57 0.92
C ASP A 134 -8.87 8.21 1.94
N SER A 135 -10.16 8.35 1.56
CA SER A 135 -11.24 8.75 2.47
C SER A 135 -11.45 7.79 3.65
N TYR A 136 -10.87 6.59 3.61
CA TYR A 136 -10.79 5.66 4.74
C TYR A 136 -9.36 5.55 5.29
N TYR A 137 -8.36 5.29 4.44
CA TYR A 137 -7.00 5.00 4.91
C TYR A 137 -6.31 6.21 5.55
N LEU A 138 -6.35 7.37 4.89
CA LEU A 138 -5.74 8.58 5.45
C LEU A 138 -6.61 9.17 6.57
N ALA A 139 -7.93 9.01 6.45
CA ALA A 139 -8.86 9.29 7.53
C ALA A 139 -8.54 8.49 8.80
N GLN A 140 -8.12 7.24 8.67
CA GLN A 140 -7.74 6.38 9.79
C GLN A 140 -6.49 6.89 10.50
N THR A 141 -5.48 7.29 9.73
CA THR A 141 -4.29 7.96 10.27
C THR A 141 -4.65 9.22 11.05
N ASN A 142 -5.47 10.11 10.48
CA ASN A 142 -5.87 11.35 11.12
C ASN A 142 -6.70 11.10 12.37
N THR A 143 -7.59 10.10 12.34
CA THR A 143 -8.40 9.68 13.48
C THR A 143 -7.51 9.23 14.64
N TYR A 144 -6.48 8.41 14.38
CA TYR A 144 -5.54 7.97 15.41
C TYR A 144 -4.70 9.13 15.97
N SER A 145 -4.25 10.03 15.11
CA SER A 145 -3.45 11.19 15.52
C SER A 145 -4.26 12.19 16.36
N PHE A 146 -5.53 12.40 16.01
CA PHE A 146 -6.43 13.34 16.68
C PHE A 146 -7.01 12.78 17.98
N THR A 147 -7.61 11.60 17.93
CA THR A 147 -8.30 11.01 19.11
C THR A 147 -7.33 10.40 20.12
N ASP A 148 -6.08 10.19 19.73
CA ASP A 148 -5.07 9.45 20.49
C ASP A 148 -5.44 7.98 20.73
N TYR A 149 -6.47 7.41 20.09
CA TYR A 149 -6.89 6.01 20.25
C TYR A 149 -6.79 5.21 18.95
N ILE A 150 -6.30 3.97 19.04
CA ILE A 150 -6.18 3.07 17.89
C ILE A 150 -7.40 2.15 17.82
N GLY A 151 -8.15 2.25 16.73
CA GLY A 151 -9.23 1.31 16.38
C GLY A 151 -10.58 1.54 17.07
N LYS A 152 -10.75 2.64 17.80
CA LYS A 152 -11.97 2.95 18.57
C LYS A 152 -13.04 3.69 17.76
N VAL A 153 -12.65 4.68 16.97
CA VAL A 153 -13.55 5.59 16.25
C VAL A 153 -13.59 5.26 14.77
N GLU A 154 -14.77 5.30 14.15
CA GLU A 154 -14.92 5.09 12.71
C GLU A 154 -14.16 6.18 11.91
N PRO A 155 -13.18 5.79 11.06
CA PRO A 155 -12.30 6.75 10.42
C PRO A 155 -12.96 7.78 9.49
N SER A 156 -13.87 7.32 8.63
CA SER A 156 -14.41 8.08 7.50
C SER A 156 -15.36 9.19 7.95
N SER A 157 -15.97 9.02 9.12
CA SER A 157 -16.86 9.98 9.75
C SER A 157 -16.18 10.72 10.90
N GLY A 158 -15.39 10.02 11.72
CA GLY A 158 -14.88 10.54 12.99
C GLY A 158 -15.88 10.55 14.13
N LEU A 159 -17.11 10.08 13.90
CA LEU A 159 -18.18 10.10 14.88
C LEU A 159 -17.93 9.03 15.93
N THR A 160 -17.87 9.42 17.20
CA THR A 160 -17.49 8.53 18.30
C THR A 160 -18.56 7.49 18.65
N PHE A 161 -19.80 7.71 18.21
CA PHE A 161 -20.89 6.73 18.35
C PHE A 161 -20.86 5.65 17.27
N LEU A 162 -20.10 5.86 16.19
CA LEU A 162 -19.89 4.85 15.14
C LEU A 162 -18.65 4.02 15.45
N THR A 163 -18.76 2.72 15.20
CA THR A 163 -17.67 1.77 15.46
C THR A 163 -16.77 1.59 14.24
N ALA A 164 -15.46 1.51 14.47
CA ALA A 164 -14.50 1.25 13.40
C ALA A 164 -14.66 -0.17 12.82
N SER A 165 -14.52 -0.30 11.50
CA SER A 165 -14.60 -1.59 10.83
C SER A 165 -13.52 -2.54 11.32
N LYS A 166 -13.96 -3.68 11.88
CA LYS A 166 -13.08 -4.74 12.39
C LYS A 166 -12.30 -5.45 11.28
N GLN A 167 -12.65 -5.25 10.00
CA GLN A 167 -11.88 -5.76 8.87
C GLN A 167 -10.44 -5.22 8.86
N TYR A 168 -10.25 -3.96 9.26
CA TYR A 168 -8.95 -3.28 9.29
C TYR A 168 -8.18 -3.51 10.61
N ALA A 169 -8.67 -4.39 11.48
CA ALA A 169 -7.95 -4.77 12.69
C ALA A 169 -6.62 -5.47 12.34
N LEU A 170 -5.64 -5.31 13.25
CA LEU A 170 -4.29 -5.86 13.10
C LEU A 170 -3.61 -5.45 11.78
N VAL A 171 -3.78 -4.18 11.38
CA VAL A 171 -3.02 -3.53 10.32
C VAL A 171 -2.33 -2.32 10.93
N SER A 172 -1.02 -2.26 10.83
CA SER A 172 -0.22 -1.22 11.51
C SER A 172 0.26 -0.14 10.55
N PHE A 173 -0.10 -0.21 9.28
CA PHE A 173 0.42 0.66 8.24
C PHE A 173 -0.02 2.11 8.43
N GLU A 174 -1.31 2.34 8.62
CA GLU A 174 -1.91 3.65 8.88
C GLU A 174 -1.47 4.21 10.24
N ILE A 175 -1.09 3.33 11.18
CA ILE A 175 -0.51 3.70 12.48
C ILE A 175 0.93 4.24 12.29
N ILE A 176 1.73 3.68 11.37
CA ILE A 176 3.06 4.23 11.04
C ILE A 176 2.92 5.67 10.58
N TYR A 177 1.94 5.96 9.71
CA TYR A 177 1.65 7.33 9.29
C TYR A 177 1.24 8.22 10.46
N ALA A 178 0.41 7.72 11.38
CA ALA A 178 -0.03 8.50 12.55
C ALA A 178 1.16 8.84 13.46
N VAL A 179 2.09 7.90 13.67
CA VAL A 179 3.33 8.12 14.41
C VAL A 179 4.21 9.17 13.72
N ILE A 180 4.40 9.09 12.40
CA ILE A 180 5.20 10.06 11.64
C ILE A 180 4.53 11.45 11.68
N ASN A 181 3.21 11.52 11.50
CA ASN A 181 2.42 12.73 11.63
C ASN A 181 2.65 13.38 13.01
N ARG A 182 2.57 12.61 14.10
CA ARG A 182 2.77 13.09 15.48
C ARG A 182 4.20 13.54 15.79
N ILE A 183 5.21 12.79 15.31
CA ILE A 183 6.62 13.12 15.57
C ILE A 183 7.08 14.34 14.78
N PHE A 184 6.66 14.47 13.51
CA PHE A 184 7.14 15.52 12.62
C PHE A 184 6.18 16.70 12.42
N GLY A 185 4.94 16.61 12.93
CA GLY A 185 3.92 17.64 12.76
C GLY A 185 3.52 17.87 11.30
N VAL A 186 3.61 16.82 10.46
CA VAL A 186 3.29 16.92 9.02
C VAL A 186 1.87 16.46 8.73
N ASN A 187 1.16 17.20 7.88
CA ASN A 187 -0.17 16.81 7.42
C ASN A 187 -0.15 15.42 6.75
N THR A 188 -1.18 14.62 7.02
CA THR A 188 -1.29 13.23 6.55
C THR A 188 -1.37 13.11 5.03
N ALA A 189 -2.19 13.90 4.36
CA ALA A 189 -2.29 13.90 2.90
C ALA A 189 -0.95 14.30 2.25
N TYR A 190 -0.26 15.30 2.79
CA TYR A 190 1.08 15.66 2.31
C TYR A 190 2.11 14.54 2.56
N LEU A 191 2.04 13.89 3.71
CA LEU A 191 2.88 12.75 4.04
C LEU A 191 2.65 11.57 3.08
N ALA A 192 1.40 11.19 2.83
CA ALA A 192 1.02 10.10 1.93
C ALA A 192 1.32 10.41 0.47
N HIS A 193 0.87 11.55 -0.05
CA HIS A 193 0.93 11.80 -1.49
C HIS A 193 2.26 12.37 -1.98
N THR A 194 3.12 12.85 -1.09
CA THR A 194 4.37 13.54 -1.47
C THR A 194 5.60 12.98 -0.77
N ILE A 195 5.59 12.82 0.56
CA ILE A 195 6.80 12.42 1.31
C ILE A 195 7.06 10.91 1.19
N TRP A 196 6.05 10.08 1.47
CA TRP A 196 6.17 8.63 1.49
C TRP A 196 6.59 8.02 0.14
N PRO A 197 6.07 8.48 -1.03
CA PRO A 197 6.46 7.91 -2.33
C PRO A 197 7.95 8.05 -2.61
N VAL A 198 8.59 9.15 -2.18
CA VAL A 198 10.05 9.34 -2.30
C VAL A 198 10.79 8.20 -1.58
N PHE A 199 10.36 7.83 -0.39
CA PHE A 199 10.96 6.75 0.39
C PHE A 199 10.64 5.37 -0.23
N ALA A 200 9.36 5.08 -0.47
CA ALA A 200 8.90 3.75 -0.83
C ALA A 200 9.28 3.34 -2.26
N ILE A 201 9.28 4.27 -3.24
CA ILE A 201 9.69 3.99 -4.63
C ILE A 201 11.18 3.61 -4.67
N ILE A 202 12.04 4.32 -3.92
CA ILE A 202 13.46 3.97 -3.82
C ILE A 202 13.63 2.60 -3.16
N CYS A 203 12.90 2.32 -2.07
CA CYS A 203 12.92 1.01 -1.42
C CYS A 203 12.54 -0.12 -2.39
N HIS A 204 11.47 0.06 -3.18
CA HIS A 204 11.09 -0.86 -4.25
C HIS A 204 12.26 -1.12 -5.22
N TYR A 205 12.87 -0.06 -5.75
CA TYR A 205 13.97 -0.20 -6.71
C TYR A 205 15.26 -0.79 -6.11
N VAL A 206 15.50 -0.62 -4.80
CA VAL A 206 16.58 -1.33 -4.10
C VAL A 206 16.32 -2.84 -4.04
N VAL A 207 15.06 -3.26 -3.86
CA VAL A 207 14.67 -4.67 -3.92
C VAL A 207 14.81 -5.21 -5.36
N VAL A 208 14.34 -4.45 -6.36
CA VAL A 208 14.51 -4.79 -7.79
C VAL A 208 16.00 -4.97 -8.13
N TYR A 209 16.87 -4.06 -7.68
CA TYR A 209 18.30 -4.18 -7.88
C TYR A 209 18.92 -5.41 -7.18
N ALA A 210 18.46 -5.73 -5.97
CA ALA A 210 18.91 -6.92 -5.27
C ALA A 210 18.49 -8.21 -6.00
N LEU A 211 17.25 -8.27 -6.51
CA LEU A 211 16.78 -9.35 -7.37
C LEU A 211 17.62 -9.47 -8.64
N ALA A 212 17.82 -8.36 -9.36
CA ALA A 212 18.61 -8.30 -10.58
C ALA A 212 20.01 -8.92 -10.38
N LYS A 213 20.66 -8.58 -9.26
CA LYS A 213 21.96 -9.17 -8.89
C LYS A 213 21.92 -10.67 -8.66
N ARG A 214 20.85 -11.20 -8.04
CA ARG A 214 20.71 -12.63 -7.76
C ARG A 214 20.32 -13.47 -8.97
N ILE A 215 19.58 -12.86 -9.89
CA ILE A 215 19.18 -13.45 -11.15
C ILE A 215 20.39 -13.50 -12.07
N LYS A 216 20.93 -12.33 -12.45
CA LYS A 216 22.12 -12.19 -13.30
C LYS A 216 22.88 -10.90 -13.01
N GLU A 217 23.97 -11.01 -12.25
CA GLU A 217 24.78 -9.84 -11.84
C GLU A 217 25.38 -9.04 -13.01
N ALA A 218 25.72 -9.72 -14.11
CA ALA A 218 26.26 -9.07 -15.31
C ALA A 218 25.25 -8.15 -16.00
N MET A 219 23.96 -8.48 -15.93
CA MET A 219 22.85 -7.79 -16.62
C MET A 219 21.96 -6.98 -15.66
N LYS A 220 22.50 -6.61 -14.49
CA LYS A 220 21.70 -6.05 -13.39
C LYS A 220 21.07 -4.70 -13.73
N TRP A 221 21.72 -3.86 -14.56
CA TRP A 221 21.20 -2.54 -14.87
C TRP A 221 20.20 -2.58 -16.02
N GLU A 222 20.42 -3.47 -16.99
CA GLU A 222 19.48 -3.84 -18.05
C GLU A 222 18.18 -4.34 -17.43
N PHE A 223 18.27 -5.23 -16.44
CA PHE A 223 17.12 -5.67 -15.64
C PHE A 223 16.40 -4.49 -14.99
N CYS A 224 17.14 -3.64 -14.26
CA CYS A 224 16.56 -2.49 -13.56
C CYS A 224 15.88 -1.48 -14.50
N ILE A 225 16.47 -1.20 -15.67
CA ILE A 225 15.90 -0.31 -16.68
C ILE A 225 14.60 -0.92 -17.24
N LEU A 226 14.65 -2.18 -17.68
CA LEU A 226 13.48 -2.82 -18.26
C LEU A 226 12.34 -2.93 -17.24
N TYR A 227 12.64 -3.28 -15.98
CA TYR A 227 11.65 -3.32 -14.91
C TYR A 227 11.07 -1.92 -14.63
N SER A 228 11.90 -0.89 -14.61
CA SER A 228 11.48 0.50 -14.44
C SER A 228 10.55 0.98 -15.56
N VAL A 229 10.83 0.58 -16.80
CA VAL A 229 9.98 0.88 -17.97
C VAL A 229 8.68 0.08 -17.94
N ILE A 230 8.70 -1.20 -17.56
CA ILE A 230 7.45 -1.95 -17.35
C ILE A 230 6.57 -1.29 -16.30
N ASN A 231 7.14 -0.82 -15.18
CA ASN A 231 6.37 -0.08 -14.18
C ASN A 231 5.74 1.21 -14.72
N LEU A 232 6.32 1.84 -15.74
CA LEU A 232 5.72 3.02 -16.40
C LEU A 232 4.64 2.64 -17.41
N PHE A 233 4.78 1.49 -18.08
CA PHE A 233 3.93 1.06 -19.19
C PHE A 233 2.95 -0.06 -18.83
N SER A 234 2.72 -0.31 -17.54
CA SER A 234 1.70 -1.24 -17.07
C SER A 234 0.39 -0.52 -16.68
N GLY A 235 0.05 0.62 -17.29
CA GLY A 235 -1.09 1.46 -16.97
C GLY A 235 -2.46 0.98 -17.43
N PHE A 236 -2.56 -0.17 -18.10
CA PHE A 236 -3.81 -0.69 -18.66
C PHE A 236 -4.88 -1.03 -17.61
N THR A 237 -4.49 -1.26 -16.36
CA THR A 237 -5.43 -1.36 -15.22
C THR A 237 -4.82 -0.73 -13.98
N ALA A 238 -5.66 -0.35 -13.02
CA ALA A 238 -5.26 0.09 -11.69
C ALA A 238 -4.58 -1.00 -10.84
N TYR A 239 -4.61 -2.26 -11.28
CA TYR A 239 -4.21 -3.44 -10.52
C TYR A 239 -2.86 -4.03 -10.90
N THR A 240 -2.08 -3.34 -11.74
CA THR A 240 -0.73 -3.78 -12.14
C THR A 240 0.33 -3.33 -11.15
N ASP A 241 1.51 -3.95 -11.23
CA ASP A 241 2.67 -3.59 -10.41
C ASP A 241 3.05 -2.11 -10.53
N GLY A 242 3.05 -1.56 -11.76
CA GLY A 242 3.36 -0.16 -12.01
C GLY A 242 2.27 0.81 -11.55
N ALA A 243 1.00 0.47 -11.76
CA ALA A 243 -0.11 1.28 -11.24
C ALA A 243 -0.11 1.30 -9.71
N PHE A 244 0.16 0.16 -9.08
CA PHE A 244 0.41 0.10 -7.64
C PHE A 244 1.57 1.03 -7.27
N LEU A 245 2.75 0.83 -7.83
CA LEU A 245 3.95 1.60 -7.48
C LEU A 245 3.81 3.12 -7.68
N LEU A 246 3.13 3.57 -8.74
CA LEU A 246 3.14 4.99 -9.12
C LEU A 246 1.85 5.72 -8.74
N ASN A 247 0.70 5.05 -8.74
CA ASN A 247 -0.57 5.68 -8.38
C ASN A 247 -0.90 5.52 -6.89
N ARG A 248 -0.33 4.56 -6.14
CA ARG A 248 -0.85 4.25 -4.79
C ARG A 248 0.18 3.73 -3.80
N ILE A 249 1.47 4.00 -3.98
CA ILE A 249 2.54 3.47 -3.09
C ILE A 249 2.42 3.91 -1.63
N TRP A 250 1.59 4.91 -1.38
CA TRP A 250 1.22 5.31 -0.03
C TRP A 250 0.21 4.40 0.65
N GLN A 251 -0.42 3.45 -0.05
CA GLN A 251 -1.36 2.49 0.52
C GLN A 251 -0.65 1.17 0.91
N GLY A 252 -1.09 0.56 2.01
CA GLY A 252 -0.41 -0.62 2.57
C GLY A 252 -0.48 -1.85 1.66
N LYS A 253 -1.61 -2.05 0.96
CA LYS A 253 -1.75 -3.11 -0.07
C LYS A 253 -0.73 -2.97 -1.19
N THR A 254 -0.35 -1.75 -1.52
CA THR A 254 0.63 -1.45 -2.56
C THR A 254 2.03 -1.75 -2.09
N VAL A 255 2.39 -1.35 -0.87
CA VAL A 255 3.70 -1.68 -0.26
C VAL A 255 3.86 -3.20 -0.16
N PHE A 256 2.79 -3.93 0.17
CA PHE A 256 2.78 -5.39 0.13
C PHE A 256 3.14 -5.95 -1.25
N VAL A 257 2.41 -5.56 -2.28
CA VAL A 257 2.59 -6.09 -3.65
C VAL A 257 3.91 -5.64 -4.25
N ALA A 258 4.23 -4.34 -4.18
CA ALA A 258 5.41 -3.78 -4.82
C ALA A 258 6.71 -4.09 -4.08
N ILE A 259 6.69 -4.35 -2.77
CA ILE A 259 7.94 -4.49 -1.97
C ILE A 259 8.01 -5.86 -1.29
N PHE A 260 7.01 -6.25 -0.50
CA PHE A 260 7.12 -7.49 0.31
C PHE A 260 7.02 -8.78 -0.50
N ILE A 261 6.20 -8.82 -1.56
CA ILE A 261 6.18 -9.97 -2.50
C ILE A 261 7.57 -10.17 -3.14
N PRO A 262 8.18 -9.14 -3.78
CA PRO A 262 9.56 -9.24 -4.29
C PRO A 262 10.61 -9.60 -3.24
N ILE A 263 10.50 -9.09 -2.00
CA ILE A 263 11.42 -9.46 -0.90
C ILE A 263 11.30 -10.95 -0.57
N MET A 264 10.08 -11.50 -0.53
CA MET A 264 9.88 -12.93 -0.29
C MET A 264 10.51 -13.78 -1.40
N ILE A 265 10.32 -13.41 -2.66
CA ILE A 265 10.96 -14.08 -3.80
C ILE A 265 12.49 -14.00 -3.70
N LEU A 266 13.03 -12.82 -3.40
CA LEU A 266 14.46 -12.61 -3.20
C LEU A 266 15.01 -13.52 -2.08
N GLU A 267 14.27 -13.66 -0.99
CA GLU A 267 14.68 -14.50 0.12
C GLU A 267 14.72 -15.98 -0.26
N PHE A 268 13.72 -16.48 -0.99
CA PHE A 268 13.73 -17.86 -1.48
C PHE A 268 14.88 -18.14 -2.45
N ILE A 269 15.33 -17.14 -3.23
CA ILE A 269 16.55 -17.25 -4.04
C ILE A 269 17.80 -17.36 -3.14
N ASP A 270 17.90 -16.52 -2.10
CA ASP A 270 19.04 -16.49 -1.19
C ASP A 270 19.18 -17.80 -0.41
N ILE A 271 18.08 -18.36 0.10
CA ILE A 271 18.12 -19.59 0.91
C ILE A 271 18.22 -20.87 0.07
N TYR A 272 18.13 -20.77 -1.26
CA TYR A 272 18.15 -21.93 -2.14
C TYR A 272 19.39 -22.81 -1.93
N GLU A 273 20.58 -22.28 -1.70
CA GLU A 273 21.73 -23.18 -1.48
C GLU A 273 21.75 -23.79 -0.07
N LYS A 274 21.26 -23.05 0.94
CA LYS A 274 21.38 -23.47 2.34
C LYS A 274 20.34 -22.81 3.23
N ILE A 275 19.50 -23.61 3.87
CA ILE A 275 18.60 -23.11 4.92
C ILE A 275 19.28 -23.25 6.27
N ASN A 276 19.39 -22.13 6.98
CA ASN A 276 19.80 -22.10 8.38
C ASN A 276 18.68 -21.53 9.23
N PHE A 277 18.66 -21.83 10.53
CA PHE A 277 17.69 -21.28 11.48
C PHE A 277 17.61 -19.75 11.46
N ARG A 278 18.73 -19.06 11.18
CA ARG A 278 18.76 -17.59 11.03
C ARG A 278 17.92 -17.11 9.84
N GLU A 279 17.91 -17.84 8.73
CA GLU A 279 17.08 -17.50 7.57
C GLU A 279 15.61 -17.79 7.85
N ILE A 280 15.31 -18.82 8.66
CA ILE A 280 13.96 -19.10 9.15
C ILE A 280 13.43 -17.93 9.98
N ILE A 281 14.25 -17.36 10.87
CA ILE A 281 13.88 -16.14 11.62
C ILE A 281 13.60 -14.98 10.65
N TYR A 282 14.44 -14.81 9.63
CA TYR A 282 14.26 -13.71 8.68
C TYR A 282 13.00 -13.89 7.82
N LEU A 283 12.67 -15.10 7.38
CA LEU A 283 11.39 -15.41 6.73
C LEU A 283 10.19 -15.10 7.63
N TRP A 284 10.27 -15.44 8.92
CA TRP A 284 9.23 -15.07 9.89
C TRP A 284 9.08 -13.56 10.02
N MET A 285 10.18 -12.80 10.06
CA MET A 285 10.14 -11.35 10.05
C MET A 285 9.52 -10.79 8.76
N ILE A 286 9.85 -11.35 7.60
CA ILE A 286 9.23 -10.96 6.32
C ILE A 286 7.71 -11.18 6.38
N LEU A 287 7.26 -12.34 6.87
CA LEU A 287 5.83 -12.64 7.00
C LEU A 287 5.11 -11.65 7.92
N LEU A 288 5.65 -11.36 9.10
CA LEU A 288 5.10 -10.34 10.00
C LEU A 288 5.05 -8.96 9.33
N ALA A 289 6.13 -8.57 8.65
CA ALA A 289 6.22 -7.30 7.97
C ALA A 289 5.21 -7.16 6.82
N GLY A 290 4.93 -8.23 6.07
CA GLY A 290 3.90 -8.19 5.03
C GLY A 290 2.49 -8.15 5.61
N ILE A 291 2.17 -8.97 6.60
CA ILE A 291 0.84 -9.00 7.23
C ILE A 291 0.48 -7.66 7.88
N SER A 292 1.49 -6.94 8.38
CA SER A 292 1.29 -5.64 9.03
C SER A 292 0.85 -4.53 8.07
N THR A 293 1.09 -4.69 6.76
CA THR A 293 0.78 -3.66 5.77
C THR A 293 -0.68 -3.64 5.33
N THR A 294 -1.36 -4.78 5.29
CA THR A 294 -2.73 -4.83 4.75
C THR A 294 -3.49 -6.07 5.20
N THR A 295 -4.81 -5.96 5.23
CA THR A 295 -5.72 -7.09 5.48
C THR A 295 -5.57 -8.18 4.43
N VAL A 296 -5.26 -7.83 3.18
CA VAL A 296 -5.09 -8.78 2.06
C VAL A 296 -3.95 -9.76 2.29
N ALA A 297 -2.89 -9.33 2.97
CA ALA A 297 -1.70 -10.11 3.19
C ALA A 297 -1.97 -11.34 4.07
N ILE A 298 -3.08 -11.37 4.84
CA ILE A 298 -3.41 -12.52 5.68
C ILE A 298 -3.67 -13.80 4.89
N TYR A 299 -4.25 -13.70 3.68
CA TYR A 299 -4.47 -14.85 2.82
C TYR A 299 -3.48 -14.88 1.65
N LEU A 300 -3.12 -13.73 1.09
CA LEU A 300 -2.31 -13.70 -0.11
C LEU A 300 -0.84 -14.07 0.18
N PHE A 301 -0.33 -13.71 1.36
CA PHE A 301 1.05 -14.00 1.70
C PHE A 301 1.29 -15.49 2.01
N PRO A 302 0.42 -16.17 2.77
CA PRO A 302 0.49 -17.63 2.91
C PRO A 302 0.37 -18.37 1.58
N ILE A 303 -0.48 -17.92 0.65
CA ILE A 303 -0.59 -18.53 -0.68
C ILE A 303 0.74 -18.40 -1.44
N LEU A 304 1.33 -17.21 -1.48
CA LEU A 304 2.64 -17.00 -2.10
C LEU A 304 3.71 -17.89 -1.46
N TYR A 305 3.77 -17.91 -0.13
CA TYR A 305 4.73 -18.72 0.62
C TYR A 305 4.56 -20.21 0.32
N PHE A 306 3.33 -20.71 0.27
CA PHE A 306 3.02 -22.09 -0.09
C PHE A 306 3.49 -22.42 -1.52
N CYS A 307 3.26 -21.53 -2.48
CA CYS A 307 3.71 -21.73 -3.87
C CYS A 307 5.25 -21.77 -3.96
N LEU A 308 5.94 -20.89 -3.24
CA LEU A 308 7.40 -20.87 -3.15
C LEU A 308 7.96 -22.10 -2.43
N TRP A 309 7.33 -22.50 -1.32
CA TRP A 309 7.68 -23.70 -0.55
C TRP A 309 7.57 -24.98 -1.39
N LEU A 310 6.45 -25.18 -2.11
CA LEU A 310 6.30 -26.30 -3.04
C LEU A 310 7.28 -26.21 -4.22
N GLY A 311 7.49 -25.01 -4.76
CA GLY A 311 8.47 -24.80 -5.83
C GLY A 311 9.88 -25.21 -5.43
N GLU A 312 10.30 -24.85 -4.21
CA GLU A 312 11.56 -25.31 -3.65
C GLU A 312 11.60 -26.83 -3.43
N GLY A 313 10.47 -27.42 -3.00
CA GLY A 313 10.33 -28.86 -2.81
C GLY A 313 10.49 -29.66 -4.10
N ILE A 314 9.85 -29.19 -5.17
CA ILE A 314 9.97 -29.77 -6.52
C ILE A 314 11.43 -29.68 -7.01
N ALA A 315 12.09 -28.56 -6.78
CA ALA A 315 13.45 -28.32 -7.28
C ALA A 315 14.53 -29.10 -6.52
N LYS A 316 14.47 -29.11 -5.18
CA LYS A 316 15.51 -29.67 -4.31
C LYS A 316 15.27 -31.10 -3.87
N LYS A 317 14.00 -31.52 -3.74
CA LYS A 317 13.59 -32.81 -3.16
C LYS A 317 14.20 -33.08 -1.77
N ASN A 318 14.41 -32.02 -0.97
CA ASN A 318 14.99 -32.12 0.37
C ASN A 318 13.91 -31.90 1.44
N ILE A 319 13.46 -33.00 2.06
CA ILE A 319 12.36 -32.96 3.05
C ILE A 319 12.71 -32.18 4.31
N LYS A 320 13.97 -32.19 4.76
CA LYS A 320 14.41 -31.45 5.96
C LYS A 320 14.32 -29.95 5.74
N SER A 321 14.69 -29.49 4.53
CA SER A 321 14.54 -28.10 4.08
C SER A 321 13.08 -27.67 4.14
N LEU A 322 12.18 -28.50 3.61
CA LEU A 322 10.75 -28.24 3.57
C LEU A 322 10.11 -28.18 4.96
N ILE A 323 10.48 -29.09 5.86
CA ILE A 323 10.00 -29.07 7.24
C ILE A 323 10.47 -27.79 7.95
N GLY A 324 11.72 -27.38 7.76
CA GLY A 324 12.25 -26.14 8.33
C GLY A 324 11.47 -24.90 7.85
N LEU A 325 11.05 -24.89 6.58
CA LEU A 325 10.25 -23.81 6.01
C LEU A 325 8.80 -23.78 6.51
N CYS A 326 8.32 -24.77 7.27
CA CYS A 326 7.02 -24.67 7.95
C CYS A 326 7.10 -23.83 9.23
N ILE A 327 8.29 -23.70 9.84
CA ILE A 327 8.49 -23.01 11.12
C ILE A 327 8.08 -21.51 11.07
N PRO A 328 8.42 -20.72 10.04
CA PRO A 328 8.00 -19.33 9.96
C PRO A 328 6.48 -19.17 9.93
N ILE A 329 5.77 -20.13 9.31
CA ILE A 329 4.31 -20.14 9.26
C ILE A 329 3.72 -20.40 10.64
N VAL A 330 4.23 -21.41 11.36
CA VAL A 330 3.81 -21.67 12.75
C VAL A 330 3.98 -20.42 13.61
N GLY A 331 5.08 -19.68 13.38
CA GLY A 331 5.35 -18.42 14.06
C GLY A 331 4.35 -17.28 13.79
N ILE A 332 3.54 -17.32 12.72
CA ILE A 332 2.54 -16.27 12.45
C ILE A 332 1.09 -16.70 12.74
N ILE A 333 0.85 -18.00 12.96
CA ILE A 333 -0.48 -18.56 13.25
C ILE A 333 -1.23 -17.80 14.35
N PRO A 334 -0.61 -17.38 15.49
CA PRO A 334 -1.34 -16.65 16.53
C PRO A 334 -2.03 -15.39 16.01
N TRP A 335 -1.36 -14.57 15.20
CA TRP A 335 -1.94 -13.35 14.61
C TRP A 335 -3.03 -13.67 13.59
N VAL A 336 -2.86 -14.72 12.79
CA VAL A 336 -3.87 -15.19 11.84
C VAL A 336 -5.14 -15.62 12.57
N ILE A 337 -5.01 -16.45 13.62
CA ILE A 337 -6.14 -16.91 14.44
C ILE A 337 -6.85 -15.73 15.12
N ILE A 338 -6.09 -14.80 15.72
CA ILE A 338 -6.68 -13.63 16.38
C ILE A 338 -7.47 -12.80 15.35
N LYS A 339 -6.91 -12.55 14.16
CA LYS A 339 -7.59 -11.79 13.11
C LYS A 339 -8.86 -12.49 12.62
N LEU A 340 -8.79 -13.81 12.37
CA LEU A 340 -9.96 -14.61 11.99
C LEU A 340 -11.04 -14.57 13.07
N LYS A 341 -10.66 -14.65 14.35
CA LYS A 341 -11.59 -14.52 15.48
C LYS A 341 -12.26 -13.16 15.49
N ILE A 342 -11.51 -12.06 15.33
CA ILE A 342 -12.05 -10.69 15.27
C ILE A 342 -13.06 -10.56 14.13
N MET A 343 -12.72 -11.06 12.94
CA MET A 343 -13.61 -11.02 11.77
C MET A 343 -14.87 -11.85 11.97
N TYR A 344 -14.75 -13.04 12.57
CA TYR A 344 -15.89 -13.91 12.84
C TYR A 344 -16.83 -13.32 13.90
N THR A 345 -16.29 -12.76 14.99
CA THR A 345 -17.11 -12.12 16.03
C THR A 345 -17.86 -10.90 15.51
N ALA A 346 -17.28 -10.15 14.57
CA ALA A 346 -17.96 -9.03 13.92
C ALA A 346 -19.14 -9.49 13.03
N GLY A 347 -19.07 -10.69 12.45
CA GLY A 347 -20.13 -11.24 11.61
C GLY A 347 -21.38 -11.73 12.33
N ASN A 348 -21.29 -11.99 13.64
CA ASN A 348 -22.44 -12.41 14.46
C ASN A 348 -23.27 -11.23 14.99
N SER A 349 -22.82 -9.98 14.77
CA SER A 349 -23.47 -8.75 15.24
C SER A 349 -24.51 -8.16 14.28
N GLY A 350 -24.92 -8.89 13.23
CA GLY A 350 -25.98 -8.47 12.31
C GLY A 350 -25.57 -8.26 10.84
N ALA A 351 -24.30 -8.44 10.50
CA ALA A 351 -23.85 -8.55 9.12
C ALA A 351 -23.24 -9.92 8.91
N SER A 352 -24.02 -10.87 8.42
CA SER A 352 -23.56 -12.20 8.03
C SER A 352 -22.39 -12.08 7.06
N VAL A 353 -21.16 -12.12 7.58
CA VAL A 353 -19.91 -12.18 6.80
C VAL A 353 -19.99 -13.30 5.78
N GLN A 354 -20.79 -14.33 6.04
CA GLN A 354 -21.06 -15.38 5.08
C GLN A 354 -21.97 -14.94 3.93
N GLN A 355 -23.04 -14.14 4.11
CA GLN A 355 -23.88 -13.66 2.97
C GLN A 355 -23.23 -12.51 2.20
N SER A 356 -22.42 -11.66 2.83
CA SER A 356 -21.66 -10.62 2.12
C SER A 356 -20.45 -11.19 1.36
N VAL A 357 -19.94 -12.36 1.77
CA VAL A 357 -18.87 -13.07 1.06
C VAL A 357 -19.39 -14.12 0.09
N THR A 358 -20.62 -14.65 0.24
CA THR A 358 -21.23 -15.61 -0.70
C THR A 358 -22.18 -14.99 -1.72
N GLY A 359 -22.60 -13.73 -1.52
CA GLY A 359 -23.39 -12.99 -2.50
C GLY A 359 -22.67 -12.94 -3.84
N GLY A 360 -23.28 -13.51 -4.87
CA GLY A 360 -22.73 -13.49 -6.24
C GLY A 360 -21.70 -14.57 -6.57
N VAL A 361 -21.42 -15.56 -5.69
CA VAL A 361 -20.55 -16.73 -6.05
C VAL A 361 -21.06 -17.41 -7.32
N ASP A 362 -22.38 -17.53 -7.47
CA ASP A 362 -22.97 -18.19 -8.64
C ASP A 362 -22.74 -17.43 -9.94
N ASN A 363 -22.61 -16.11 -9.87
CA ASN A 363 -22.30 -15.23 -10.98
C ASN A 363 -20.79 -15.04 -11.20
N LEU A 364 -19.94 -15.65 -10.36
CA LEU A 364 -18.50 -15.47 -10.43
C LEU A 364 -17.91 -16.19 -11.65
N SER A 365 -17.44 -15.41 -12.62
CA SER A 365 -16.77 -15.91 -13.82
C SER A 365 -15.26 -15.70 -13.77
N TYR A 366 -14.49 -16.78 -13.98
CA TYR A 366 -13.04 -16.71 -14.04
C TYR A 366 -12.55 -15.81 -15.18
N SER A 367 -13.18 -15.91 -16.35
CA SER A 367 -12.79 -15.09 -17.51
C SER A 367 -13.03 -13.60 -17.25
N GLN A 368 -14.12 -13.25 -16.59
CA GLN A 368 -14.38 -11.85 -16.21
C GLN A 368 -13.37 -11.35 -15.18
N GLN A 369 -13.04 -12.14 -14.14
CA GLN A 369 -12.04 -11.74 -13.15
C GLN A 369 -10.65 -11.54 -13.77
N LEU A 370 -10.24 -12.44 -14.67
CA LEU A 370 -8.93 -12.38 -15.31
C LEU A 370 -8.86 -11.34 -16.45
N PHE A 371 -9.71 -11.48 -17.47
CA PHE A 371 -9.59 -10.70 -18.71
C PHE A 371 -10.24 -9.33 -18.59
N SER A 372 -11.44 -9.23 -17.98
CA SER A 372 -12.13 -7.95 -17.87
C SER A 372 -11.61 -7.12 -16.70
N ARG A 373 -11.49 -7.72 -15.50
CA ARG A 373 -11.14 -6.97 -14.30
C ARG A 373 -9.62 -6.81 -14.12
N PHE A 374 -8.87 -7.90 -14.17
CA PHE A 374 -7.43 -7.86 -13.91
C PHE A 374 -6.62 -7.37 -15.12
N LEU A 375 -6.98 -7.73 -16.35
CA LEU A 375 -6.23 -7.33 -17.54
C LEU A 375 -6.85 -6.18 -18.30
N ASN A 376 -8.09 -5.78 -17.99
CA ASN A 376 -8.81 -4.75 -18.73
C ASN A 376 -8.71 -4.93 -20.25
N GLY A 377 -8.92 -6.17 -20.73
CA GLY A 377 -8.85 -6.55 -22.15
C GLY A 377 -7.45 -6.77 -22.73
N HIS A 378 -6.37 -6.52 -21.99
CA HIS A 378 -4.98 -6.63 -22.49
C HIS A 378 -4.45 -8.07 -22.48
N SER A 379 -5.13 -8.98 -23.19
CA SER A 379 -4.84 -10.42 -23.19
C SER A 379 -3.44 -10.78 -23.72
N ILE A 380 -2.80 -9.92 -24.51
CA ILE A 380 -1.44 -10.11 -25.03
C ILE A 380 -0.41 -10.30 -23.90
N ILE A 381 -0.69 -9.74 -22.73
CA ILE A 381 0.17 -9.81 -21.55
C ILE A 381 0.27 -11.24 -21.01
N ILE A 382 -0.81 -12.02 -21.05
CA ILE A 382 -0.77 -13.45 -20.69
C ILE A 382 0.09 -14.22 -21.67
N VAL A 383 -0.01 -13.93 -22.97
CA VAL A 383 0.80 -14.60 -23.99
C VAL A 383 2.29 -14.35 -23.72
N GLY A 384 2.67 -13.09 -23.48
CA GLY A 384 4.04 -12.72 -23.09
C GLY A 384 4.49 -13.39 -21.79
N TYR A 385 3.60 -13.50 -20.80
CA TYR A 385 3.86 -14.19 -19.54
C TYR A 385 4.16 -15.69 -19.74
N ILE A 386 3.33 -16.39 -20.52
CA ILE A 386 3.51 -17.82 -20.81
C ILE A 386 4.81 -18.05 -21.58
N ILE A 387 5.11 -17.22 -22.59
CA ILE A 387 6.37 -17.28 -23.34
C ILE A 387 7.56 -17.11 -22.39
N ALA A 388 7.51 -16.12 -21.49
CA ALA A 388 8.56 -15.90 -20.50
C ALA A 388 8.74 -17.09 -19.56
N LEU A 389 7.65 -17.71 -19.08
CA LEU A 389 7.72 -18.93 -18.27
C LEU A 389 8.39 -20.09 -19.01
N VAL A 390 8.08 -20.28 -20.29
CA VAL A 390 8.71 -21.33 -21.13
C VAL A 390 10.20 -21.07 -21.29
N ILE A 391 10.59 -19.82 -21.61
CA ILE A 391 12.00 -19.42 -21.72
C ILE A 391 12.75 -19.72 -20.41
N ILE A 392 12.19 -19.32 -19.27
CA ILE A 392 12.79 -19.55 -17.95
C ILE A 392 12.85 -21.06 -17.65
N GLY A 393 11.81 -21.82 -17.98
CA GLY A 393 11.75 -23.26 -17.80
C GLY A 393 12.86 -24.03 -18.53
N ILE A 394 13.24 -23.54 -19.71
CA ILE A 394 14.26 -24.13 -20.59
C ILE A 394 15.68 -23.63 -20.22
N ILE A 395 15.87 -22.33 -20.03
CA ILE A 395 17.20 -21.71 -19.94
C ILE A 395 17.70 -21.58 -18.51
N ALA A 396 16.81 -21.32 -17.54
CA ALA A 396 17.21 -20.95 -16.20
C ALA A 396 17.68 -22.15 -15.37
N ASP A 397 18.55 -21.87 -14.39
CA ASP A 397 18.96 -22.87 -13.41
C ASP A 397 17.78 -23.31 -12.52
N LYS A 398 17.97 -24.39 -11.74
CA LYS A 398 16.94 -24.89 -10.84
C LYS A 398 16.53 -23.88 -9.76
N LYS A 399 17.45 -23.00 -9.35
CA LYS A 399 17.23 -21.96 -8.33
C LYS A 399 16.24 -20.90 -8.82
N ILE A 400 16.35 -20.43 -10.05
CA ILE A 400 15.40 -19.47 -10.61
C ILE A 400 14.06 -20.14 -10.93
N ARG A 401 14.08 -21.39 -11.45
CA ARG A 401 12.85 -22.14 -11.71
C ARG A 401 12.05 -22.42 -10.44
N SER A 402 12.72 -22.61 -9.29
CA SER A 402 12.04 -22.86 -8.01
C SER A 402 11.26 -21.68 -7.45
N VAL A 403 11.56 -20.46 -7.90
CA VAL A 403 10.87 -19.24 -7.40
C VAL A 403 9.97 -18.58 -8.44
N ILE A 404 10.11 -18.91 -9.72
CA ILE A 404 9.27 -18.36 -10.81
C ILE A 404 8.35 -19.43 -11.41
N VAL A 405 8.93 -20.47 -12.03
CA VAL A 405 8.18 -21.41 -12.86
C VAL A 405 7.32 -22.35 -12.02
N TYR A 406 7.92 -23.03 -11.04
CA TYR A 406 7.17 -23.99 -10.23
C TYR A 406 6.09 -23.32 -9.37
N PRO A 407 6.35 -22.17 -8.71
CA PRO A 407 5.30 -21.45 -7.99
C PRO A 407 4.14 -20.99 -8.88
N ALA A 408 4.40 -20.53 -10.11
CA ALA A 408 3.35 -20.17 -11.06
C ALA A 408 2.46 -21.37 -11.43
N ILE A 409 3.07 -22.53 -11.67
CA ILE A 409 2.34 -23.79 -11.95
C ILE A 409 1.51 -24.21 -10.74
N VAL A 410 2.11 -24.18 -9.54
CA VAL A 410 1.41 -24.52 -8.28
C VAL A 410 0.21 -23.59 -8.09
N LEU A 411 0.41 -22.29 -8.24
CA LEU A 411 -0.65 -21.29 -8.11
C LEU A 411 -1.80 -21.57 -9.09
N PHE A 412 -1.48 -21.84 -10.37
CA PHE A 412 -2.47 -22.13 -11.40
C PHE A 412 -3.27 -23.42 -11.12
N ILE A 413 -2.61 -24.47 -10.65
CA ILE A 413 -3.28 -25.76 -10.37
C ILE A 413 -4.16 -25.69 -9.11
N THR A 414 -3.78 -24.85 -8.13
CA THR A 414 -4.44 -24.78 -6.82
C THR A 414 -5.43 -23.62 -6.74
N PHE A 415 -4.96 -22.40 -6.50
CA PHE A 415 -5.82 -21.28 -6.12
C PHE A 415 -6.30 -20.43 -7.30
N ALA A 416 -5.45 -20.24 -8.32
CA ALA A 416 -5.77 -19.52 -9.54
C ALA A 416 -6.41 -20.43 -10.61
N ASN A 417 -6.94 -21.57 -10.20
CA ASN A 417 -7.54 -22.57 -11.08
C ASN A 417 -8.99 -22.20 -11.43
N PRO A 418 -9.38 -22.15 -12.72
CA PRO A 418 -10.76 -21.87 -13.12
C PRO A 418 -11.77 -22.88 -12.57
N VAL A 419 -11.39 -24.13 -12.32
CA VAL A 419 -12.27 -25.15 -11.74
C VAL A 419 -12.56 -24.87 -10.26
N PHE A 420 -11.57 -24.36 -9.52
CA PHE A 420 -11.67 -24.12 -8.08
C PHE A 420 -12.08 -22.68 -7.72
N ILE A 421 -12.34 -21.81 -8.70
CA ILE A 421 -12.61 -20.39 -8.45
C ILE A 421 -13.70 -20.16 -7.40
N LYS A 422 -14.87 -20.82 -7.52
CA LYS A 422 -15.99 -20.63 -6.59
C LYS A 422 -15.59 -21.02 -5.16
N TYR A 423 -14.89 -22.13 -5.01
CA TYR A 423 -14.42 -22.61 -3.70
C TYR A 423 -13.38 -21.68 -3.09
N VAL A 424 -12.36 -21.28 -3.86
CA VAL A 424 -11.29 -20.39 -3.40
C VAL A 424 -11.83 -18.99 -3.08
N ALA A 425 -12.76 -18.49 -3.90
CA ALA A 425 -13.44 -17.23 -3.69
C ALA A 425 -14.27 -17.25 -2.40
N GLN A 426 -15.04 -18.31 -2.17
CA GLN A 426 -15.91 -18.42 -1.00
C GLN A 426 -15.14 -18.59 0.32
N TRP A 427 -14.07 -19.40 0.31
CA TRP A 427 -13.45 -19.88 1.56
C TRP A 427 -12.06 -19.31 1.85
N VAL A 428 -11.37 -18.75 0.85
CA VAL A 428 -9.96 -18.35 1.00
C VAL A 428 -9.78 -16.85 0.81
N THR A 429 -10.38 -16.26 -0.23
CA THR A 429 -10.09 -14.87 -0.64
C THR A 429 -11.24 -13.89 -0.37
N GLY A 430 -12.46 -14.26 -0.74
CA GLY A 430 -13.64 -13.41 -0.86
C GLY A 430 -14.05 -13.21 -2.33
N VAL A 431 -15.34 -13.31 -2.62
CA VAL A 431 -15.89 -13.27 -4.00
C VAL A 431 -15.52 -11.99 -4.75
N ASP A 432 -15.69 -10.84 -4.11
CA ASP A 432 -15.41 -9.54 -4.73
C ASP A 432 -13.92 -9.25 -4.94
N VAL A 433 -13.05 -10.06 -4.35
CA VAL A 433 -11.60 -9.82 -4.29
C VAL A 433 -10.76 -10.98 -4.83
N TYR A 434 -11.37 -12.03 -5.38
CA TYR A 434 -10.68 -13.20 -5.95
C TYR A 434 -9.56 -12.81 -6.93
N TRP A 435 -9.80 -11.83 -7.80
CA TRP A 435 -8.85 -11.33 -8.80
C TRP A 435 -7.48 -10.91 -8.23
N ARG A 436 -7.39 -10.59 -6.93
CA ARG A 436 -6.12 -10.24 -6.27
C ARG A 436 -5.13 -11.41 -6.28
N ILE A 437 -5.61 -12.64 -6.48
CA ILE A 437 -4.75 -13.81 -6.59
C ILE A 437 -3.80 -13.73 -7.79
N PHE A 438 -4.19 -13.00 -8.83
CA PHE A 438 -3.39 -12.83 -10.03
C PHE A 438 -2.14 -11.95 -9.82
N TRP A 439 -2.08 -11.18 -8.72
CA TRP A 439 -0.85 -10.47 -8.31
C TRP A 439 0.30 -11.43 -8.04
N LEU A 440 0.00 -12.66 -7.59
CA LEU A 440 1.02 -13.65 -7.27
C LEU A 440 1.71 -14.26 -8.49
N PHE A 441 1.16 -14.08 -9.70
CA PHE A 441 1.83 -14.49 -10.93
C PHE A 441 3.10 -13.67 -11.22
N ASN A 442 3.26 -12.49 -10.61
CA ASN A 442 4.43 -11.62 -10.78
C ASN A 442 4.80 -11.45 -12.26
N ILE A 443 3.81 -11.03 -13.07
CA ILE A 443 3.90 -11.03 -14.53
C ILE A 443 5.10 -10.19 -15.00
N SER A 444 5.23 -8.97 -14.47
CA SER A 444 6.31 -8.02 -14.80
C SER A 444 7.68 -8.65 -14.54
N MET A 445 7.88 -9.21 -13.35
CA MET A 445 9.15 -9.83 -12.95
C MET A 445 9.47 -11.04 -13.84
N THR A 446 8.48 -11.88 -14.13
CA THR A 446 8.66 -13.07 -14.98
C THR A 446 9.08 -12.68 -16.40
N PHE A 447 8.42 -11.67 -16.98
CA PHE A 447 8.77 -11.17 -18.31
C PHE A 447 10.21 -10.63 -18.37
N ILE A 448 10.62 -9.84 -17.38
CA ILE A 448 12.00 -9.32 -17.33
C ILE A 448 13.02 -10.44 -17.16
N ILE A 449 12.77 -11.43 -16.29
CA ILE A 449 13.69 -12.57 -16.12
C ILE A 449 13.86 -13.32 -17.44
N GLY A 450 12.77 -13.66 -18.12
CA GLY A 450 12.83 -14.35 -19.43
C GLY A 450 13.63 -13.55 -20.46
N THR A 451 13.39 -12.23 -20.52
CA THR A 451 14.10 -11.32 -21.41
C THR A 451 15.60 -11.28 -21.12
N ILE A 452 15.98 -11.14 -19.84
CA ILE A 452 17.40 -11.08 -19.44
C ILE A 452 18.13 -12.38 -19.72
N LEU A 453 17.48 -13.54 -19.57
CA LEU A 453 18.08 -14.84 -19.90
C LEU A 453 18.33 -15.02 -21.40
N ILE A 454 17.53 -14.39 -22.26
CA ILE A 454 17.79 -14.34 -23.70
C ILE A 454 18.94 -13.37 -23.99
N MET A 455 18.89 -12.16 -23.44
CA MET A 455 19.92 -11.13 -23.66
C MET A 455 21.29 -11.56 -23.14
N GLU A 456 21.36 -12.43 -22.14
CA GLU A 456 22.62 -13.04 -21.68
C GLU A 456 23.34 -13.81 -22.80
N LYS A 457 22.63 -14.25 -23.85
CA LYS A 457 23.25 -14.95 -25.00
C LYS A 457 23.93 -14.00 -25.99
N CYS A 458 23.76 -12.68 -25.84
CA CYS A 458 24.46 -11.68 -26.63
C CYS A 458 25.97 -11.77 -26.38
N LYS A 459 26.76 -11.79 -27.45
CA LYS A 459 28.21 -12.01 -27.39
C LYS A 459 29.00 -10.74 -27.07
N ASN A 460 28.42 -9.58 -27.36
CA ASN A 460 29.07 -8.28 -27.23
C ASN A 460 28.08 -7.19 -26.75
N GLU A 461 28.63 -6.05 -26.33
CA GLU A 461 27.84 -4.91 -25.83
C GLU A 461 26.86 -4.36 -26.87
N ARG A 462 27.19 -4.41 -28.17
CA ARG A 462 26.29 -3.91 -29.22
C ARG A 462 25.04 -4.76 -29.34
N GLU A 463 25.19 -6.09 -29.32
CA GLU A 463 24.07 -7.03 -29.30
C GLU A 463 23.23 -6.85 -28.04
N ALA A 464 23.85 -6.64 -26.87
CA ALA A 464 23.13 -6.39 -25.63
C ALA A 464 22.33 -5.07 -25.67
N VAL A 465 22.89 -4.01 -26.25
CA VAL A 465 22.18 -2.74 -26.48
C VAL A 465 21.01 -2.92 -27.44
N ILE A 466 21.19 -3.63 -28.55
CA ILE A 466 20.10 -3.92 -29.49
C ILE A 466 19.01 -4.73 -28.80
N GLY A 467 19.38 -5.76 -28.04
CA GLY A 467 18.45 -6.56 -27.24
C GLY A 467 17.64 -5.68 -26.27
N LEU A 468 18.32 -4.78 -25.54
CA LEU A 468 17.68 -3.84 -24.63
C LEU A 468 16.68 -2.94 -25.37
N LEU A 469 17.07 -2.35 -26.50
CA LEU A 469 16.22 -1.46 -27.29
C LEU A 469 15.00 -2.19 -27.88
N VAL A 470 15.17 -3.42 -28.36
CA VAL A 470 14.06 -4.26 -28.84
C VAL A 470 13.10 -4.59 -27.70
N SER A 471 13.61 -4.99 -26.54
CA SER A 471 12.78 -5.25 -25.36
C SER A 471 12.02 -4.02 -24.90
N LEU A 472 12.66 -2.85 -24.91
CA LEU A 472 12.00 -1.58 -24.63
C LEU A 472 10.88 -1.29 -25.64
N ALA A 473 11.15 -1.45 -26.94
CA ALA A 473 10.14 -1.26 -27.98
C ALA A 473 8.93 -2.19 -27.79
N ILE A 474 9.14 -3.44 -27.41
CA ILE A 474 8.05 -4.39 -27.12
C ILE A 474 7.24 -3.93 -25.91
N ILE A 475 7.89 -3.52 -24.82
CA ILE A 475 7.19 -3.02 -23.62
C ILE A 475 6.33 -1.80 -23.96
N LEU A 476 6.89 -0.87 -24.74
CA LEU A 476 6.18 0.33 -25.19
C LEU A 476 5.00 0.00 -26.11
N ALA A 477 5.16 -0.96 -27.03
CA ALA A 477 4.12 -1.34 -27.99
C ALA A 477 2.98 -2.15 -27.36
N CYS A 478 3.26 -2.94 -26.33
CA CYS A 478 2.26 -3.77 -25.65
C CYS A 478 1.66 -3.13 -24.39
N GLY A 479 2.26 -2.03 -23.91
CA GLY A 479 1.89 -1.38 -22.67
C GLY A 479 1.04 -0.13 -22.85
N THR A 480 0.56 0.41 -21.73
CA THR A 480 -0.10 1.71 -21.66
C THR A 480 0.57 2.51 -20.56
N SER A 481 0.78 3.81 -20.76
CA SER A 481 1.38 4.63 -19.71
C SER A 481 0.49 4.66 -18.46
N VAL A 482 1.08 4.44 -17.28
CA VAL A 482 0.38 4.57 -15.99
C VAL A 482 -0.15 5.99 -15.77
N PHE A 483 0.47 6.98 -16.41
CA PHE A 483 0.10 8.38 -16.27
C PHE A 483 -1.05 8.81 -17.20
N GLU A 484 -1.32 8.07 -18.28
CA GLU A 484 -2.43 8.38 -19.20
C GLU A 484 -3.78 7.93 -18.63
N ASN A 485 -3.83 6.77 -17.97
CA ASN A 485 -5.08 6.20 -17.45
C ASN A 485 -5.42 6.63 -16.00
N GLY A 486 -4.54 7.39 -15.34
CA GLY A 486 -4.69 7.73 -13.94
C GLY A 486 -5.49 9.01 -13.64
N GLY A 487 -5.94 9.76 -14.66
CA GLY A 487 -6.57 11.07 -14.45
C GLY A 487 -5.63 12.08 -13.80
N TRP A 488 -4.34 12.00 -14.13
CA TRP A 488 -3.30 12.82 -13.54
C TRP A 488 -3.40 14.27 -14.01
N ASN A 489 -3.29 15.20 -13.06
CA ASN A 489 -3.24 16.63 -13.30
C ASN A 489 -2.10 17.26 -12.50
N VAL A 490 -1.66 18.45 -12.90
CA VAL A 490 -0.71 19.23 -12.07
C VAL A 490 -1.36 19.47 -10.71
N ARG A 491 -0.60 19.29 -9.62
CA ARG A 491 -1.17 19.44 -8.28
C ARG A 491 -1.69 20.87 -8.05
N SER A 492 -2.90 21.00 -7.52
CA SER A 492 -3.50 22.30 -7.20
C SER A 492 -2.97 22.88 -5.88
N ASN A 493 -2.53 22.02 -4.97
CA ASN A 493 -1.96 22.38 -3.68
C ASN A 493 -0.98 21.29 -3.19
N ILE A 494 -0.33 21.51 -2.04
CA ILE A 494 0.66 20.58 -1.50
C ILE A 494 0.05 19.27 -0.98
N TYR A 495 -1.19 19.30 -0.50
CA TYR A 495 -1.89 18.14 0.05
C TYR A 495 -2.45 17.23 -1.04
N LYS A 496 -2.57 17.77 -2.26
CA LYS A 496 -3.14 17.12 -3.43
C LYS A 496 -4.61 16.75 -3.29
N LEU A 497 -5.33 17.55 -2.51
CA LEU A 497 -6.76 17.43 -2.31
C LEU A 497 -7.49 18.45 -3.19
N ASP A 498 -8.80 18.31 -3.32
CA ASP A 498 -9.61 19.35 -3.94
C ASP A 498 -9.49 20.67 -3.14
N SER A 499 -9.48 21.81 -3.84
CA SER A 499 -9.35 23.11 -3.18
C SER A 499 -10.55 23.43 -2.27
N SER A 500 -11.74 22.91 -2.58
CA SER A 500 -12.92 23.08 -1.73
C SER A 500 -12.75 22.46 -0.35
N VAL A 501 -12.12 21.28 -0.28
CA VAL A 501 -11.82 20.57 0.98
C VAL A 501 -11.00 21.45 1.91
N ILE A 502 -9.92 22.05 1.40
CA ILE A 502 -9.02 22.90 2.17
C ILE A 502 -9.74 24.19 2.60
N GLN A 503 -10.46 24.83 1.68
CA GLN A 503 -11.21 26.05 1.97
C GLN A 503 -12.24 25.85 3.07
N ILE A 504 -13.01 24.76 3.01
CA ILE A 504 -14.03 24.41 4.01
C ILE A 504 -13.37 24.13 5.36
N ALA A 505 -12.35 23.27 5.39
CA ALA A 505 -11.69 22.90 6.64
C ALA A 505 -11.01 24.10 7.31
N ASP A 506 -10.24 24.89 6.55
CA ASP A 506 -9.56 26.08 7.07
C ASP A 506 -10.57 27.15 7.53
N ALA A 507 -11.72 27.30 6.86
CA ALA A 507 -12.78 28.20 7.29
C ALA A 507 -13.40 27.77 8.63
N ILE A 508 -13.65 26.47 8.83
CA ILE A 508 -14.14 25.93 10.11
C ILE A 508 -13.11 26.13 11.22
N HIS A 509 -11.83 25.83 10.97
CA HIS A 509 -10.74 26.02 11.94
C HIS A 509 -10.53 27.49 12.33
N LYS A 510 -10.84 28.43 11.43
CA LYS A 510 -10.78 29.87 11.72
C LYS A 510 -11.97 30.34 12.56
N ASP A 511 -13.15 29.77 12.33
CA ASP A 511 -14.38 30.17 13.00
C ASP A 511 -14.51 29.59 14.41
N SER A 512 -14.20 28.31 14.60
CA SER A 512 -14.34 27.61 15.88
C SER A 512 -13.00 27.32 16.55
N LYS A 513 -12.96 27.49 17.88
CA LYS A 513 -11.87 27.01 18.76
C LYS A 513 -12.15 25.65 19.40
N GLU A 514 -13.36 25.11 19.26
CA GLU A 514 -13.69 23.79 19.77
C GLU A 514 -13.03 22.70 18.94
N HIS A 515 -12.77 21.57 19.58
CA HIS A 515 -11.94 20.51 19.01
C HIS A 515 -12.67 19.58 18.05
N THR A 516 -13.97 19.33 18.19
CA THR A 516 -14.68 18.36 17.33
C THR A 516 -15.90 19.01 16.74
N LYS A 517 -16.05 18.94 15.41
CA LYS A 517 -17.15 19.56 14.66
C LYS A 517 -17.83 18.60 13.71
N ILE A 518 -19.15 18.62 13.63
CA ILE A 518 -19.92 17.79 12.71
C ILE A 518 -20.30 18.61 11.47
N LEU A 519 -19.78 18.17 10.33
CA LEU A 519 -20.00 18.77 9.01
C LEU A 519 -20.95 17.91 8.18
N LEU A 520 -21.99 18.54 7.67
CA LEU A 520 -22.84 18.01 6.59
C LEU A 520 -22.48 18.70 5.27
N MET A 521 -22.16 17.90 4.25
CA MET A 521 -21.80 18.40 2.93
C MET A 521 -22.10 17.36 1.84
N PRO A 522 -22.05 17.74 0.55
CA PRO A 522 -22.17 16.78 -0.55
C PRO A 522 -21.16 15.63 -0.42
N LYS A 523 -21.62 14.40 -0.65
CA LYS A 523 -20.84 13.15 -0.45
C LYS A 523 -19.56 13.11 -1.28
N ASP A 524 -19.57 13.66 -2.48
CA ASP A 524 -18.45 13.77 -3.41
C ASP A 524 -17.37 14.76 -2.94
N MET A 525 -17.78 15.83 -2.26
CA MET A 525 -16.87 16.79 -1.64
C MET A 525 -16.32 16.29 -0.28
N ALA A 526 -17.05 15.40 0.40
CA ALA A 526 -16.71 14.91 1.74
C ALA A 526 -15.45 14.03 1.79
N TYR A 527 -15.03 13.43 0.67
CA TYR A 527 -13.93 12.45 0.64
C TYR A 527 -12.64 13.00 1.26
N GLY A 528 -12.26 14.23 0.92
CA GLY A 528 -10.98 14.80 1.32
C GLY A 528 -10.94 15.44 2.72
N ILE A 529 -12.08 15.72 3.37
CA ILE A 529 -12.09 16.44 4.66
C ILE A 529 -11.32 15.63 5.71
N ARG A 530 -11.63 14.34 5.81
CA ARG A 530 -10.98 13.44 6.78
C ARG A 530 -9.55 13.08 6.39
N GLU A 531 -9.19 13.21 5.12
CA GLU A 531 -7.81 13.08 4.65
C GLU A 531 -6.96 14.30 5.05
N TYR A 532 -7.58 15.48 5.05
CA TYR A 532 -6.94 16.72 5.44
C TYR A 532 -6.76 16.82 6.96
N CYS A 533 -7.78 16.50 7.75
CA CYS A 533 -7.76 16.66 9.20
C CYS A 533 -8.61 15.61 9.94
N GLY A 534 -8.36 15.40 11.24
CA GLY A 534 -9.05 14.37 12.04
C GLY A 534 -10.15 14.89 12.96
N ASP A 535 -10.25 16.20 13.09
CA ASP A 535 -11.05 16.94 14.07
C ASP A 535 -12.41 17.40 13.53
N ILE A 536 -12.52 17.56 12.21
CA ILE A 536 -13.79 17.74 11.52
C ILE A 536 -14.39 16.37 11.20
N CYS A 537 -15.53 16.07 11.79
CA CYS A 537 -16.33 14.88 11.54
C CYS A 537 -17.25 15.09 10.34
N THR A 538 -17.47 14.04 9.54
CA THR A 538 -18.40 14.07 8.40
C THR A 538 -19.54 13.08 8.62
N ILE A 539 -20.77 13.57 8.73
CA ILE A 539 -21.93 12.73 9.03
C ILE A 539 -22.37 11.90 7.83
N VAL A 540 -22.24 12.46 6.62
CA VAL A 540 -22.43 11.75 5.35
C VAL A 540 -21.12 11.68 4.58
N ASN A 541 -20.70 10.46 4.24
CA ASN A 541 -19.47 10.16 3.53
C ASN A 541 -19.63 8.87 2.69
N ARG A 542 -18.52 8.38 2.12
CA ARG A 542 -18.48 7.16 1.28
C ARG A 542 -19.12 5.94 1.96
N TYR A 543 -18.82 5.73 3.23
CA TYR A 543 -19.10 4.53 4.03
C TYR A 543 -20.24 4.70 5.03
N SER A 544 -20.92 5.86 5.08
CA SER A 544 -21.92 6.13 6.12
C SER A 544 -23.01 5.07 6.21
N TYR A 545 -23.55 4.58 5.09
CA TYR A 545 -24.59 3.56 5.14
C TYR A 545 -24.12 2.29 5.87
N GLU A 546 -22.95 1.76 5.50
CA GLU A 546 -22.37 0.58 6.16
C GLU A 546 -22.03 0.86 7.62
N SER A 547 -21.40 1.99 7.92
CA SER A 547 -20.97 2.35 9.27
C SER A 547 -22.15 2.52 10.25
N PHE A 548 -23.24 3.17 9.82
CA PHE A 548 -24.45 3.32 10.62
C PHE A 548 -25.16 1.96 10.79
N ARG A 549 -25.32 1.19 9.71
CA ARG A 549 -25.92 -0.14 9.76
C ARG A 549 -25.18 -1.06 10.72
N ASP A 550 -23.86 -1.11 10.61
CA ASP A 550 -23.01 -1.98 11.43
C ASP A 550 -22.96 -1.51 12.91
N SER A 551 -23.34 -0.26 13.17
CA SER A 551 -23.51 0.30 14.53
C SER A 551 -24.95 0.22 15.04
N GLY A 552 -25.89 -0.39 14.29
CA GLY A 552 -27.30 -0.53 14.68
C GLY A 552 -28.18 0.70 14.45
N LEU A 553 -27.67 1.72 13.75
CA LEU A 553 -28.31 3.03 13.53
C LEU A 553 -28.83 3.19 12.09
N LYS A 554 -29.24 2.08 11.46
CA LYS A 554 -29.69 2.10 10.05
C LYS A 554 -30.90 3.02 9.85
N GLU A 555 -31.88 2.96 10.75
CA GLU A 555 -33.10 3.75 10.65
C GLU A 555 -32.81 5.25 10.77
N GLU A 556 -31.92 5.64 11.69
CA GLU A 556 -31.44 7.02 11.83
C GLU A 556 -30.74 7.51 10.56
N TYR A 557 -29.92 6.66 9.94
CA TYR A 557 -29.28 6.99 8.66
C TYR A 557 -30.30 7.15 7.52
N ASP A 558 -31.33 6.29 7.47
CA ASP A 558 -32.38 6.38 6.45
C ASP A 558 -33.15 7.70 6.59
N VAL A 559 -33.40 8.17 7.83
CA VAL A 559 -33.99 9.49 8.12
C VAL A 559 -33.04 10.62 7.68
N LEU A 560 -31.79 10.62 8.12
CA LEU A 560 -30.77 11.61 7.73
C LEU A 560 -30.66 11.72 6.19
N GLN A 561 -30.60 10.57 5.52
CA GLN A 561 -30.44 10.48 4.08
C GLN A 561 -31.67 11.03 3.34
N LYS A 562 -32.88 10.64 3.77
CA LYS A 562 -34.12 11.01 3.09
C LYS A 562 -34.54 12.44 3.38
N GLU A 563 -34.57 12.80 4.66
CA GLU A 563 -35.23 14.01 5.12
C GLU A 563 -34.30 15.24 5.15
N ILE A 564 -32.98 15.04 5.15
CA ILE A 564 -31.98 16.13 5.18
C ILE A 564 -31.11 16.11 3.93
N TYR A 565 -30.35 15.02 3.72
CA TYR A 565 -29.34 14.98 2.65
C TYR A 565 -29.98 15.09 1.26
N ASN A 566 -31.04 14.33 0.97
CA ASN A 566 -31.70 14.40 -0.34
C ASN A 566 -32.36 15.76 -0.55
N ALA A 567 -33.02 16.32 0.47
CA ALA A 567 -33.63 17.65 0.42
C ALA A 567 -32.60 18.74 0.06
N LEU A 568 -31.42 18.72 0.71
CA LEU A 568 -30.37 19.72 0.45
C LEU A 568 -29.63 19.50 -0.88
N TYR A 569 -29.30 18.25 -1.23
CA TYR A 569 -28.31 17.98 -2.29
C TYR A 569 -28.85 17.30 -3.54
N LYS A 570 -30.04 16.67 -3.48
CA LYS A 570 -30.70 16.08 -4.65
C LYS A 570 -31.84 16.95 -5.15
N ASP A 571 -32.77 17.25 -4.26
CA ASP A 571 -33.98 18.01 -4.59
C ASP A 571 -33.70 19.52 -4.54
N GLN A 572 -32.74 19.94 -3.71
CA GLN A 572 -32.36 21.34 -3.48
C GLN A 572 -33.53 22.23 -3.08
N ILE A 573 -34.49 21.65 -2.34
CA ILE A 573 -35.70 22.32 -1.85
C ILE A 573 -35.89 21.91 -0.39
N TRP A 574 -36.06 22.89 0.50
CA TRP A 574 -36.30 22.64 1.92
C TRP A 574 -37.19 23.70 2.57
N ASP A 575 -37.76 23.34 3.72
CA ASP A 575 -38.43 24.26 4.62
C ASP A 575 -37.45 24.73 5.70
N SER A 576 -37.41 26.04 5.97
CA SER A 576 -36.42 26.64 6.88
C SER A 576 -36.57 26.13 8.33
N ASP A 577 -37.79 26.12 8.86
CA ASP A 577 -38.03 25.69 10.25
C ASP A 577 -37.79 24.18 10.42
N LYS A 578 -38.22 23.39 9.43
CA LYS A 578 -37.95 21.95 9.40
C LYS A 578 -36.45 21.67 9.33
N LEU A 579 -35.72 22.35 8.46
CA LEU A 579 -34.26 22.19 8.32
C LEU A 579 -33.54 22.50 9.63
N LYS A 580 -33.92 23.59 10.31
CA LYS A 580 -33.36 23.95 11.62
C LYS A 580 -33.51 22.81 12.63
N ASN A 581 -34.73 22.30 12.81
CA ASN A 581 -35.00 21.23 13.78
C ASN A 581 -34.21 19.97 13.47
N GLN A 582 -34.13 19.61 12.18
CA GLN A 582 -33.40 18.44 11.71
C GLN A 582 -31.88 18.57 11.89
N ILE A 583 -31.30 19.74 11.62
CA ILE A 583 -29.86 19.99 11.82
C ILE A 583 -29.49 19.88 13.31
N ASN A 584 -30.35 20.38 14.20
CA ASN A 584 -30.17 20.26 15.64
C ASN A 584 -30.33 18.82 16.15
N GLU A 585 -31.24 18.02 15.57
CA GLU A 585 -31.45 16.61 15.97
C GLU A 585 -30.21 15.74 15.74
N PHE A 586 -29.42 16.04 14.70
CA PHE A 586 -28.19 15.32 14.36
C PHE A 586 -26.91 16.00 14.85
N ASP A 587 -27.02 17.00 15.73
CA ASP A 587 -25.91 17.78 16.28
C ASP A 587 -24.97 18.36 15.20
N ILE A 588 -25.53 18.80 14.06
CA ILE A 588 -24.73 19.29 12.93
C ILE A 588 -24.29 20.75 13.18
N ASP A 589 -22.99 20.96 13.39
CA ASP A 589 -22.39 22.28 13.62
C ASP A 589 -22.31 23.14 12.35
N TYR A 590 -21.99 22.51 11.22
CA TYR A 590 -21.74 23.19 9.94
C TYR A 590 -22.40 22.49 8.77
N VAL A 591 -22.91 23.28 7.82
CA VAL A 591 -23.49 22.78 6.58
C VAL A 591 -22.95 23.53 5.36
N VAL A 592 -22.62 22.77 4.31
CA VAL A 592 -22.26 23.32 2.99
C VAL A 592 -23.49 23.31 2.11
N ILE A 593 -23.90 24.45 1.55
CA ILE A 593 -25.06 24.55 0.67
C ILE A 593 -24.61 25.11 -0.68
N TYR A 594 -25.10 24.57 -1.79
CA TYR A 594 -24.81 25.10 -3.12
C TYR A 594 -25.34 26.52 -3.26
N THR A 595 -24.50 27.43 -3.77
CA THR A 595 -24.86 28.86 -3.92
C THR A 595 -26.11 29.04 -4.80
N GLY A 596 -26.27 28.19 -5.81
CA GLY A 596 -27.44 28.19 -6.70
C GLY A 596 -28.76 27.84 -6.02
N SER A 597 -28.74 27.04 -4.95
CA SER A 597 -29.96 26.61 -4.25
C SER A 597 -30.58 27.70 -3.38
N ILE A 598 -29.83 28.75 -3.04
CA ILE A 598 -30.29 29.83 -2.15
C ILE A 598 -31.38 30.71 -2.79
N GLN A 599 -31.43 30.81 -4.11
CA GLN A 599 -32.40 31.68 -4.79
C GLN A 599 -33.86 31.27 -4.54
N ASN A 600 -34.09 29.97 -4.33
CA ASN A 600 -35.42 29.38 -4.19
C ASN A 600 -35.76 28.94 -2.76
N ASN A 601 -34.84 29.14 -1.81
CA ASN A 601 -34.97 28.62 -0.46
C ASN A 601 -34.56 29.65 0.59
N GLN A 602 -35.23 29.62 1.74
CA GLN A 602 -34.85 30.41 2.90
C GLN A 602 -33.93 29.59 3.81
N ILE A 603 -32.84 30.22 4.27
CA ILE A 603 -31.92 29.66 5.25
C ILE A 603 -32.40 30.06 6.65
N PRO A 604 -32.31 29.18 7.66
CA PRO A 604 -32.65 29.54 9.04
C PRO A 604 -31.90 30.78 9.53
N ASP A 605 -32.59 31.67 10.26
CA ASP A 605 -32.02 32.95 10.70
C ASP A 605 -30.80 32.82 11.63
N GLU A 606 -30.69 31.68 12.33
CA GLU A 606 -29.57 31.36 13.22
C GLU A 606 -28.30 30.95 12.44
N PHE A 607 -28.44 30.60 11.16
CA PHE A 607 -27.30 30.14 10.38
C PHE A 607 -26.42 31.31 9.94
N THR A 608 -25.16 31.29 10.34
CA THR A 608 -24.20 32.34 9.99
C THR A 608 -23.32 31.87 8.84
N ALA A 609 -23.33 32.58 7.71
CA ALA A 609 -22.42 32.30 6.60
C ALA A 609 -20.98 32.69 6.97
N ILE A 610 -20.10 31.69 7.10
CA ILE A 610 -18.69 31.91 7.48
C ILE A 610 -17.73 31.89 6.27
N TYR A 611 -18.15 31.29 5.16
CA TYR A 611 -17.43 31.32 3.89
C TYR A 611 -18.40 31.23 2.71
N LYS A 612 -18.07 31.90 1.60
CA LYS A 612 -18.90 31.93 0.39
C LYS A 612 -18.03 32.03 -0.86
N ASN A 613 -18.36 31.25 -1.87
CA ASN A 613 -17.87 31.41 -3.24
C ASN A 613 -19.01 31.16 -4.26
N ASP A 614 -18.67 31.10 -5.54
CA ASP A 614 -19.66 30.94 -6.61
C ASP A 614 -20.32 29.54 -6.63
N GLN A 615 -19.70 28.54 -6.03
CA GLN A 615 -20.18 27.15 -6.04
C GLN A 615 -20.97 26.80 -4.78
N TYR A 616 -20.51 27.21 -3.60
CA TYR A 616 -21.11 26.88 -2.31
C TYR A 616 -20.94 27.97 -1.25
N ILE A 617 -21.77 27.86 -0.22
CA ILE A 617 -21.73 28.67 1.01
C ILE A 617 -21.60 27.71 2.18
N LEU A 618 -20.68 28.01 3.09
CA LEU A 618 -20.51 27.29 4.34
C LEU A 618 -21.20 28.08 5.47
N TYR A 619 -22.15 27.43 6.13
CA TYR A 619 -22.89 27.99 7.24
C TYR A 619 -22.48 27.30 8.55
N ARG A 620 -22.36 28.10 9.61
CA ARG A 620 -22.43 27.64 11.00
C ARG A 620 -23.90 27.60 11.43
N CYS A 621 -24.32 26.53 12.10
CA CYS A 621 -25.72 26.26 12.39
C CYS A 621 -26.21 26.74 13.78
N TYR A 622 -25.36 27.45 14.54
CA TYR A 622 -25.63 27.91 15.91
C TYR A 622 -25.10 29.32 16.19
#